data_AF-A0A2S2QGR4-F1
#
_entry.id   AF-A0A2S2QGR4-F1
#
_cell.length_a   1.000
_cell.length_b   1.000
_cell.length_c   1.000
_cell.angle_alpha   90.00
_cell.angle_beta   90.00
_cell.angle_gamma   90.00
#
_symmetry.space_group_name_H-M   'P 1'
#
loop_
_entity.id
_entity.type
_entity.pdbx_description
1 polymer ?
#
loop_
_entity_poly.entity_id
_entity_poly.type
_entity_poly.pdbx_seq_one_letter_code
_entity_poly.pdbx_strand_id
1 'polypeptide(L)'
;MTIDLASNISNAIIMSFPTEIKDVYFLKDVTCKAPKGKVYVKYFNTMKKLKNGGLKSGNNNTSEVKKIIYRSEDLLNSSLDIEPDSEDMALTLLNNNDLSWPEIEVIWRKTINFRRQYIRNNDTASIFSKWVHYTKPMGYKLIEIDFGRMYTNFKNLNVKFEKTLPTLLSILHDRVKDGGSVALLRQLKESTNLCKNGETLTSLYLLHSLFLPTTKRVTLDEQGKKINNQIFNKRFTKLIHHHSTYCSRTGINFRKT
;
A
#
# COMPACT_ATOMS: atom_id res chain seq x y z
N MET A 1 27.81 22.25 1.32
CA MET A 1 29.09 22.34 0.59
C MET A 1 29.21 23.74 0.06
N THR A 2 30.32 24.42 0.35
CA THR A 2 30.61 25.75 -0.18
C THR A 2 31.15 25.65 -1.61
N ILE A 3 31.08 26.76 -2.34
CA ILE A 3 31.56 26.87 -3.73
C ILE A 3 33.07 26.67 -3.79
N ASP A 4 33.81 27.27 -2.86
CA ASP A 4 35.27 27.18 -2.81
C ASP A 4 35.73 25.75 -2.55
N LEU A 5 35.04 25.04 -1.66
CA LEU A 5 35.32 23.63 -1.39
C LEU A 5 35.10 22.76 -2.64
N ALA A 6 34.03 23.00 -3.40
CA ALA A 6 33.75 22.25 -4.62
C ALA A 6 34.78 22.53 -5.74
N SER A 7 35.23 23.79 -5.84
CA SER A 7 36.31 24.20 -6.76
C SER A 7 37.64 23.54 -6.39
N ASN A 8 37.99 23.52 -5.10
CA ASN A 8 39.22 22.91 -4.59
C ASN A 8 39.26 21.41 -4.83
N ILE A 9 38.14 20.71 -4.57
CA ILE A 9 38.03 19.27 -4.88
C ILE A 9 38.20 19.02 -6.38
N SER A 10 37.61 19.87 -7.23
CA SER A 10 37.73 19.70 -8.69
C SER A 10 39.15 19.97 -9.18
N ASN A 11 39.85 20.97 -8.63
CA ASN A 11 41.27 21.19 -8.90
C ASN A 11 42.13 19.98 -8.48
N ALA A 12 41.87 19.41 -7.30
CA ALA A 12 42.60 18.23 -6.83
C ALA A 12 42.40 17.01 -7.75
N ILE A 13 41.18 16.82 -8.28
CA ILE A 13 40.90 15.76 -9.26
C ILE A 13 41.75 15.94 -10.52
N ILE A 14 41.88 17.16 -11.04
CA ILE A 14 42.71 17.44 -12.23
C ILE A 14 44.20 17.24 -11.94
N MET A 15 44.65 17.61 -10.75
CA MET A 15 46.03 17.37 -10.33
C MET A 15 46.35 15.87 -10.24
N SER A 16 45.39 15.04 -9.82
CA SER A 16 45.54 13.58 -9.78
C SER A 16 45.29 12.91 -11.14
N PHE A 17 44.46 13.49 -11.99
CA PHE A 17 44.06 12.96 -13.29
C PHE A 17 44.09 14.07 -14.36
N PRO A 18 45.27 14.36 -14.96
CA PRO A 18 45.43 15.51 -15.85
C PRO A 18 44.62 15.45 -17.15
N THR A 19 44.12 14.27 -17.54
CA THR A 19 43.26 14.06 -18.72
C THR A 19 41.80 14.42 -18.46
N GLU A 20 41.41 14.61 -17.21
CA GLU A 20 40.05 15.03 -16.85
C GLU A 20 39.84 16.52 -17.11
N ILE A 21 38.58 16.94 -17.25
CA ILE A 21 38.21 18.34 -17.48
C ILE A 21 37.52 18.90 -16.23
N LYS A 22 38.05 19.99 -15.68
CA LYS A 22 37.57 20.58 -14.41
C LYS A 22 36.08 20.89 -14.42
N ASP A 23 35.60 21.43 -15.53
CA ASP A 23 34.21 21.91 -15.69
C ASP A 23 33.18 20.77 -15.61
N VAL A 24 33.60 19.53 -15.87
CA VAL A 24 32.76 18.33 -15.69
C VAL A 24 32.43 18.13 -14.20
N TYR A 25 33.35 18.49 -13.31
CA TYR A 25 33.26 18.27 -11.87
C TYR A 25 32.69 19.49 -11.15
N PHE A 26 33.09 20.70 -11.55
CA PHE A 26 32.56 21.94 -11.02
C PHE A 26 32.70 23.10 -12.00
N LEU A 27 31.58 23.75 -12.30
CA LEU A 27 31.50 24.95 -13.12
C LEU A 27 30.66 26.02 -12.40
N LYS A 28 31.21 27.22 -12.25
CA LYS A 28 30.48 28.40 -11.79
C LYS A 28 30.80 29.55 -12.73
N ASP A 29 29.93 29.77 -13.70
CA ASP A 29 29.99 30.95 -14.57
C ASP A 29 29.40 32.17 -13.82
N VAL A 30 29.95 33.36 -14.08
CA VAL A 30 29.48 34.65 -13.54
C VAL A 30 28.03 34.91 -13.95
N THR A 31 27.60 34.35 -15.07
CA THR A 31 26.21 34.46 -15.58
C THR A 31 25.24 33.44 -14.96
N CYS A 32 25.75 32.34 -14.41
CA CYS A 32 24.94 31.24 -13.91
C CYS A 32 24.61 31.42 -12.43
N LYS A 33 23.32 31.70 -12.14
CA LYS A 33 22.80 31.85 -10.77
C LYS A 33 23.04 30.64 -9.85
N ALA A 34 23.31 29.45 -10.42
CA ALA A 34 23.55 28.22 -9.67
C ALA A 34 24.78 27.46 -10.20
N PRO A 35 25.72 27.04 -9.33
CA PRO A 35 26.86 26.20 -9.72
C PRO A 35 26.42 24.85 -10.29
N LYS A 36 27.18 24.35 -11.26
CA LYS A 36 26.96 23.07 -11.96
C LYS A 36 28.17 22.15 -11.79
N GLY A 37 28.04 20.90 -12.23
CA GLY A 37 29.12 19.91 -12.21
C GLY A 37 28.84 18.73 -11.29
N LYS A 38 29.48 17.58 -11.58
CA LYS A 38 29.21 16.29 -10.93
C LYS A 38 29.42 16.33 -9.42
N VAL A 39 30.47 16.98 -8.93
CA VAL A 39 30.79 17.03 -7.49
C VAL A 39 29.71 17.80 -6.74
N TYR A 40 29.35 18.98 -7.26
CA TYR A 40 28.32 19.83 -6.68
C TYR A 40 26.96 19.15 -6.67
N VAL A 41 26.52 18.65 -7.82
CA VAL A 41 25.23 17.96 -7.98
C VAL A 41 25.18 16.70 -7.11
N LYS A 42 26.25 15.88 -7.09
CA LYS A 42 26.30 14.65 -6.28
C LYS A 42 26.19 14.96 -4.80
N TYR A 43 26.87 16.00 -4.30
CA TYR A 43 26.75 16.40 -2.90
C TYR A 43 25.30 16.76 -2.57
N PHE A 44 24.66 17.67 -3.31
CA PHE A 44 23.30 18.10 -2.99
C PHE A 44 22.27 16.99 -3.19
N ASN A 45 22.44 16.12 -4.20
CA ASN A 45 21.59 14.95 -4.38
C ASN A 45 21.76 13.93 -3.26
N THR A 46 23.00 13.71 -2.80
CA THR A 46 23.28 12.85 -1.64
C THR A 46 22.70 13.46 -0.36
N MET A 47 22.89 14.77 -0.15
CA MET A 47 22.31 15.48 0.98
C MET A 47 20.77 15.47 0.94
N LYS A 48 20.17 15.59 -0.24
CA LYS A 48 18.71 15.47 -0.43
C LYS A 48 18.26 14.03 -0.15
N LYS A 49 19.01 13.02 -0.60
CA LYS A 49 18.75 11.62 -0.29
C LYS A 49 18.86 11.34 1.21
N LEU A 50 19.83 11.93 1.91
CA LEU A 50 20.02 11.81 3.36
C LEU A 50 18.94 12.56 4.14
N LYS A 51 18.55 13.76 3.71
CA LYS A 51 17.41 14.50 4.26
C LYS A 51 16.11 13.73 4.09
N ASN A 52 15.87 13.21 2.88
CA ASN A 52 14.70 12.38 2.57
C ASN A 52 14.74 11.04 3.35
N GLY A 53 15.93 10.54 3.66
CA GLY A 53 16.14 9.34 4.48
C GLY A 53 16.19 9.60 5.99
N GLY A 54 15.86 10.80 6.47
CA GLY A 54 15.76 11.12 7.90
C GLY A 54 17.09 11.27 8.67
N LEU A 55 18.23 11.07 8.01
CA LEU A 55 19.58 11.11 8.63
C LEU A 55 20.11 12.54 8.85
N LYS A 56 19.38 13.56 8.41
CA LYS A 56 19.72 14.96 8.67
C LYS A 56 18.46 15.80 8.85
N SER A 57 18.18 16.22 10.08
CA SER A 57 17.11 17.18 10.36
C SER A 57 17.45 18.54 9.74
N GLY A 58 16.50 19.15 9.04
CA GLY A 58 16.68 20.49 8.50
C GLY A 58 16.45 21.53 9.60
N ASN A 59 17.43 22.38 9.87
CA ASN A 59 17.24 23.56 10.71
C ASN A 59 16.34 24.58 10.00
N ASN A 60 15.02 24.37 10.02
CA ASN A 60 14.05 25.36 9.56
C ASN A 60 13.03 25.61 10.67
N ASN A 61 13.28 26.66 11.45
CA ASN A 61 12.24 27.41 12.14
C ASN A 61 11.35 28.03 11.06
N THR A 62 10.19 27.44 10.79
CA THR A 62 8.99 28.13 10.28
C THR A 62 7.87 27.09 10.15
N SER A 63 6.81 27.34 10.90
CA SER A 63 5.52 26.68 10.87
C SER A 63 4.98 26.55 9.45
N GLU A 64 4.75 25.32 9.00
CA GLU A 64 3.57 24.90 8.25
C GLU A 64 3.67 23.39 7.99
N VAL A 65 2.86 22.64 8.72
CA VAL A 65 2.82 21.18 8.71
C VAL A 65 2.21 20.71 7.37
N LYS A 66 3.03 20.59 6.33
CA LYS A 66 2.73 19.75 5.18
C LYS A 66 3.20 18.32 5.51
N LYS A 67 2.28 17.52 6.07
CA LYS A 67 2.48 16.08 6.33
C LYS A 67 2.66 15.33 4.99
N ILE A 68 3.90 15.24 4.53
CA ILE A 68 4.32 14.17 3.62
C ILE A 68 4.78 13.01 4.50
N ILE A 69 4.00 11.94 4.46
CA ILE A 69 4.12 10.72 5.25
C ILE A 69 5.35 9.93 4.78
N TYR A 70 6.40 9.89 5.59
CA TYR A 70 7.24 8.71 5.79
C TYR A 70 7.52 8.58 7.30
N ARG A 71 7.47 7.33 7.77
CA ARG A 71 7.13 6.90 9.13
C ARG A 71 8.24 7.20 10.14
N SER A 72 7.92 7.95 11.18
CA SER A 72 8.79 8.22 12.34
C SER A 72 8.46 7.33 13.55
N GLU A 73 7.75 6.22 13.35
CA GLU A 73 7.38 5.28 14.43
C GLU A 73 7.96 3.88 14.23
N ASP A 74 8.96 3.73 13.35
CA ASP A 74 9.76 2.48 13.31
C ASP A 74 10.52 2.25 14.64
N LEU A 75 10.55 3.24 15.54
CA LEU A 75 11.28 3.17 16.81
C LEU A 75 10.52 2.52 17.97
N LEU A 76 9.18 2.47 17.97
CA LEU A 76 8.42 2.01 19.14
C LEU A 76 7.88 0.57 19.05
N ASN A 77 8.04 -0.08 17.89
CA ASN A 77 7.76 -1.51 17.71
C ASN A 77 8.90 -2.24 16.98
N SER A 78 10.10 -1.65 16.97
CA SER A 78 11.34 -2.35 16.68
C SER A 78 11.62 -3.31 17.84
N SER A 79 10.89 -4.43 17.90
CA SER A 79 11.62 -5.66 18.19
C SER A 79 12.78 -5.68 17.20
N LEU A 80 13.99 -5.88 17.71
CA LEU A 80 15.23 -6.10 16.96
C LEU A 80 15.12 -7.42 16.17
N ASP A 81 14.10 -7.51 15.34
CA ASP A 81 13.73 -8.69 14.61
C ASP A 81 14.49 -8.64 13.30
N ILE A 82 15.69 -9.20 13.34
CA ILE A 82 16.48 -9.51 12.15
C ILE A 82 15.56 -10.25 11.19
N GLU A 83 15.31 -9.63 10.03
CA GLU A 83 14.58 -10.26 8.93
C GLU A 83 15.36 -11.52 8.50
N PRO A 84 14.69 -12.66 8.27
CA PRO A 84 15.38 -13.89 7.85
C PRO A 84 16.23 -13.65 6.61
N ASP A 85 17.33 -14.38 6.48
CA ASP A 85 18.30 -14.23 5.38
C ASP A 85 17.67 -14.44 3.99
N SER A 86 16.52 -15.13 3.91
CA SER A 86 15.75 -15.32 2.68
C SER A 86 14.25 -15.53 2.93
N GLU A 87 13.45 -15.31 1.88
CA GLU A 87 12.01 -15.59 1.88
C GLU A 87 11.71 -17.10 2.07
N ASP A 88 12.56 -17.99 1.57
CA ASP A 88 12.35 -19.44 1.69
C ASP A 88 12.56 -19.93 3.13
N MET A 89 13.54 -19.36 3.84
CA MET A 89 13.74 -19.62 5.27
C MET A 89 12.53 -19.15 6.08
N ALA A 90 12.01 -17.96 5.77
CA ALA A 90 10.81 -17.41 6.40
C ALA A 90 9.58 -18.33 6.25
N LEU A 91 9.33 -18.85 5.05
CA LEU A 91 8.22 -19.76 4.77
C LEU A 91 8.41 -21.10 5.46
N THR A 92 9.64 -21.63 5.48
CA THR A 92 9.98 -22.88 6.19
C THR A 92 9.68 -22.76 7.68
N LEU A 93 10.06 -21.64 8.30
CA LEU A 93 9.75 -21.36 9.70
C LEU A 93 8.23 -21.31 9.92
N LEU A 94 7.50 -20.55 9.10
CA LEU A 94 6.05 -20.38 9.25
C LEU A 94 5.24 -21.66 9.03
N ASN A 95 5.73 -22.58 8.18
CA ASN A 95 5.03 -23.82 7.86
C ASN A 95 5.33 -24.96 8.83
N ASN A 96 6.11 -24.72 9.89
CA ASN A 96 6.32 -25.72 10.93
C ASN A 96 5.00 -25.97 11.69
N ASN A 97 4.58 -27.24 11.78
CA ASN A 97 3.24 -27.62 12.24
C ASN A 97 3.01 -27.38 13.75
N ASP A 98 4.07 -27.16 14.52
CA ASP A 98 4.01 -27.04 15.98
C ASP A 98 3.96 -25.59 16.49
N LEU A 99 3.87 -24.60 15.59
CA LEU A 99 3.86 -23.19 16.00
C LEU A 99 2.54 -22.79 16.66
N SER A 100 2.66 -22.21 17.84
CA SER A 100 1.59 -21.46 18.48
C SER A 100 1.32 -20.14 17.74
N TRP A 101 0.12 -19.60 17.91
CA TRP A 101 -0.27 -18.35 17.26
C TRP A 101 0.64 -17.14 17.61
N PRO A 102 1.06 -16.96 18.87
CA PRO A 102 2.04 -15.92 19.21
C PRO A 102 3.37 -16.05 18.45
N GLU A 103 3.86 -17.28 18.24
CA GLU A 103 5.10 -17.52 17.49
C GLU A 103 4.92 -17.20 16.01
N ILE A 104 3.78 -17.58 15.43
CA ILE A 104 3.41 -17.19 14.06
C ILE A 104 3.44 -15.67 13.93
N GLU A 105 2.83 -14.92 14.86
CA GLU A 105 2.82 -13.45 14.83
C GLU A 105 4.23 -12.84 14.93
N VAL A 106 5.12 -13.42 15.74
CA VAL A 106 6.53 -13.00 15.83
C VAL A 106 7.21 -13.18 14.48
N ILE A 107 7.15 -14.38 13.90
CA ILE A 107 7.77 -14.65 12.59
C ILE A 107 7.11 -13.78 11.50
N TRP A 108 5.81 -13.54 11.59
CA TRP A 108 5.06 -12.69 10.67
C TRP A 108 5.56 -11.25 10.63
N ARG A 109 5.92 -10.69 11.80
CA ARG A 109 6.50 -9.35 11.91
C ARG A 109 7.85 -9.26 11.23
N LYS A 110 8.69 -10.30 11.35
CA LYS A 110 10.03 -10.36 10.72
C LYS A 110 9.98 -10.44 9.20
N THR A 111 8.89 -10.97 8.64
CA THR A 111 8.77 -11.34 7.21
C THR A 111 8.02 -10.33 6.36
N ILE A 112 7.79 -9.14 6.90
CA ILE A 112 6.87 -8.16 6.32
C ILE A 112 7.34 -7.60 4.98
N ASN A 113 8.64 -7.47 4.73
CA ASN A 113 9.12 -6.91 3.47
C ASN A 113 8.95 -7.91 2.33
N PHE A 114 9.34 -9.16 2.54
CA PHE A 114 9.09 -10.26 1.59
C PHE A 114 7.60 -10.36 1.23
N ARG A 115 6.75 -10.45 2.25
CA ARG A 115 5.30 -10.55 2.05
C ARG A 115 4.73 -9.32 1.33
N ARG A 116 5.14 -8.11 1.71
CA ARG A 116 4.67 -6.88 1.04
C ARG A 116 5.08 -6.83 -0.42
N GLN A 117 6.30 -7.23 -0.75
CA GLN A 117 6.78 -7.32 -2.13
C GLN A 117 5.96 -8.34 -2.92
N TYR A 118 5.72 -9.52 -2.34
CA TYR A 118 4.93 -10.56 -2.97
C TYR A 118 3.48 -10.12 -3.22
N ILE A 119 2.81 -9.53 -2.23
CA ILE A 119 1.42 -9.03 -2.36
C ILE A 119 1.29 -7.99 -3.47
N ARG A 120 2.29 -7.11 -3.63
CA ARG A 120 2.27 -6.08 -4.67
C ARG A 120 2.26 -6.66 -6.08
N ASN A 121 2.92 -7.79 -6.27
CA ASN A 121 3.23 -8.35 -7.59
C ASN A 121 2.34 -9.54 -7.98
N ASN A 122 1.51 -10.05 -7.05
CA ASN A 122 0.73 -11.27 -7.26
C ASN A 122 -0.78 -11.02 -7.13
N ASP A 123 -1.57 -11.98 -7.62
CA ASP A 123 -3.02 -11.98 -7.45
C ASP A 123 -3.45 -12.62 -6.11
N THR A 124 -4.72 -12.43 -5.76
CA THR A 124 -5.29 -12.89 -4.48
C THR A 124 -5.18 -14.41 -4.28
N ALA A 125 -5.32 -15.23 -5.33
CA ALA A 125 -5.23 -16.68 -5.19
C ALA A 125 -3.79 -17.09 -4.86
N SER A 126 -2.81 -16.54 -5.60
CA SER A 126 -1.38 -16.74 -5.37
C SER A 126 -0.91 -16.22 -4.00
N ILE A 127 -1.53 -15.17 -3.47
CA ILE A 127 -1.27 -14.65 -2.13
C ILE A 127 -1.74 -15.65 -1.07
N PHE A 128 -2.99 -16.11 -1.14
CA PHE A 128 -3.52 -17.05 -0.15
C PHE A 128 -2.91 -18.44 -0.23
N SER A 129 -2.42 -18.86 -1.40
CA SER A 129 -1.71 -20.14 -1.54
C SER A 129 -0.31 -20.10 -0.94
N LYS A 130 0.42 -18.98 -1.07
CA LYS A 130 1.77 -18.83 -0.49
C LYS A 130 1.72 -18.51 1.00
N TRP A 131 0.81 -17.62 1.39
CA TRP A 131 0.64 -17.12 2.75
C TRP A 131 -0.64 -17.71 3.37
N VAL A 132 -0.67 -19.04 3.48
CA VAL A 132 -1.84 -19.82 3.94
C VAL A 132 -2.34 -19.41 5.32
N HIS A 133 -1.49 -18.80 6.14
CA HIS A 133 -1.82 -18.34 7.48
C HIS A 133 -2.92 -17.28 7.49
N TYR A 134 -3.09 -16.52 6.41
CA TYR A 134 -4.22 -15.61 6.26
C TYR A 134 -5.58 -16.32 6.23
N THR A 135 -5.64 -17.60 5.82
CA THR A 135 -6.89 -18.36 5.76
C THR A 135 -7.23 -19.09 7.07
N LYS A 136 -6.37 -18.97 8.09
CA LYS A 136 -6.60 -19.56 9.42
C LYS A 136 -7.59 -18.68 10.22
N PRO A 137 -8.29 -19.22 11.24
CA PRO A 137 -9.27 -18.45 12.03
C PRO A 137 -8.73 -17.15 12.63
N MET A 138 -7.44 -17.13 13.02
CA MET A 138 -6.78 -15.94 13.57
C MET A 138 -6.05 -15.11 12.51
N GLY A 139 -6.13 -15.48 11.23
CA GLY A 139 -5.43 -14.82 10.12
C GLY A 139 -5.74 -13.34 9.97
N TYR A 140 -6.89 -12.86 10.46
CA TYR A 140 -7.20 -11.43 10.50
C TYR A 140 -6.21 -10.63 11.37
N LYS A 141 -5.60 -11.23 12.41
CA LYS A 141 -4.57 -10.57 13.22
C LYS A 141 -3.29 -10.29 12.43
N LEU A 142 -2.99 -11.14 11.46
CA LEU A 142 -1.85 -10.96 10.54
C LEU A 142 -2.05 -9.74 9.64
N ILE A 143 -3.31 -9.48 9.25
CA ILE A 143 -3.69 -8.27 8.51
C ILE A 143 -3.53 -7.03 9.40
N GLU A 144 -3.92 -7.10 10.67
CA GLU A 144 -3.72 -6.00 11.63
C GLU A 144 -2.22 -5.69 11.85
N ILE A 145 -1.36 -6.71 11.95
CA ILE A 145 0.10 -6.53 12.02
C ILE A 145 0.62 -5.77 10.79
N ASP A 146 0.22 -6.22 9.60
CA ASP A 146 0.64 -5.58 8.35
C ASP A 146 0.11 -4.13 8.25
N PHE A 147 -1.15 -3.91 8.65
CA PHE A 147 -1.76 -2.60 8.68
C PHE A 147 -1.03 -1.65 9.64
N GLY A 148 -0.74 -2.09 10.87
CA GLY A 148 -0.03 -1.29 11.87
C GLY A 148 1.37 -0.89 11.41
N ARG A 149 2.08 -1.79 10.72
CA ARG A 149 3.36 -1.44 10.09
C ARG A 149 3.17 -0.45 8.94
N MET A 150 2.11 -0.61 8.14
CA MET A 150 1.87 0.25 7.00
C MET A 150 1.39 1.66 7.40
N TYR A 151 0.70 1.77 8.52
CA TYR A 151 0.08 3.00 8.96
C TYR A 151 0.28 3.22 10.45
N THR A 152 1.49 3.63 10.81
CA THR A 152 1.92 3.83 12.21
C THR A 152 1.03 4.79 13.01
N ASN A 153 0.36 5.72 12.34
CA ASN A 153 -0.55 6.68 12.98
C ASN A 153 -1.90 6.06 13.39
N PHE A 154 -2.18 4.83 12.98
CA PHE A 154 -3.43 4.13 13.27
C PHE A 154 -3.15 2.87 14.09
N LYS A 155 -3.85 2.75 15.22
CA LYS A 155 -3.69 1.59 16.11
C LYS A 155 -4.26 0.31 15.52
N ASN A 156 -5.49 0.37 15.00
CA ASN A 156 -6.22 -0.79 14.53
C ASN A 156 -6.95 -0.46 13.21
N LEU A 157 -6.92 -1.38 12.25
CA LEU A 157 -7.64 -1.27 11.00
C LEU A 157 -9.14 -1.15 11.26
N ASN A 158 -9.70 -2.01 12.13
CA ASN A 158 -11.13 -2.02 12.39
C ASN A 158 -11.64 -0.66 12.91
N VAL A 159 -10.99 -0.09 13.93
CA VAL A 159 -11.36 1.22 14.49
C VAL A 159 -11.27 2.33 13.44
N LYS A 160 -10.25 2.29 12.58
CA LYS A 160 -10.10 3.26 11.50
C LYS A 160 -11.21 3.10 10.46
N PHE A 161 -11.51 1.85 10.08
CA PHE A 161 -12.53 1.53 9.11
C PHE A 161 -13.92 1.99 9.58
N GLU A 162 -14.30 1.66 10.82
CA GLU A 162 -15.57 2.09 11.42
C GLU A 162 -15.75 3.62 11.38
N LYS A 163 -14.70 4.39 11.68
CA LYS A 163 -14.74 5.86 11.60
C LYS A 163 -14.87 6.39 10.17
N THR A 164 -14.36 5.65 9.18
CA THR A 164 -14.42 6.04 7.77
C THR A 164 -15.67 5.52 7.05
N LEU A 165 -16.38 4.55 7.63
CA LEU A 165 -17.54 3.90 7.03
C LEU A 165 -18.66 4.89 6.65
N PRO A 166 -19.05 5.87 7.49
CA PRO A 166 -20.09 6.84 7.11
C PRO A 166 -19.71 7.67 5.88
N THR A 167 -18.45 8.09 5.79
CA THR A 167 -17.92 8.82 4.62
C THR A 167 -17.94 7.94 3.38
N LEU A 168 -17.55 6.67 3.51
CA LEU A 168 -17.62 5.71 2.41
C LEU A 168 -19.06 5.51 1.93
N LEU A 169 -20.02 5.34 2.83
CA LEU A 169 -21.44 5.21 2.50
C LEU A 169 -21.98 6.44 1.77
N SER A 170 -21.58 7.65 2.19
CA SER A 170 -21.93 8.89 1.49
C SER A 170 -21.40 8.91 0.05
N ILE A 171 -20.14 8.50 -0.17
CA ILE A 171 -19.54 8.40 -1.51
C ILE A 171 -20.28 7.36 -2.35
N LEU A 172 -20.61 6.20 -1.76
CA LEU A 172 -21.36 5.15 -2.44
C LEU A 172 -22.73 5.65 -2.90
N HIS A 173 -23.48 6.32 -2.02
CA HIS A 173 -24.77 6.92 -2.38
C HIS A 173 -24.67 7.96 -3.51
N ASP A 174 -23.61 8.77 -3.51
CA ASP A 174 -23.41 9.81 -4.53
C ASP A 174 -23.01 9.22 -5.89
N ARG A 175 -22.10 8.24 -5.91
CA ARG A 175 -21.38 7.81 -7.12
C ARG A 175 -21.92 6.55 -7.77
N VAL A 176 -22.54 5.66 -7.00
CA VAL A 176 -23.08 4.39 -7.52
C VAL A 176 -24.41 4.65 -8.23
N LYS A 177 -24.52 4.19 -9.48
CA LYS A 177 -25.71 4.40 -10.33
C LYS A 177 -26.27 3.12 -10.95
N ASP A 178 -25.57 1.99 -10.83
CA ASP A 178 -26.07 0.72 -11.35
C ASP A 178 -27.25 0.22 -10.49
N GLY A 179 -28.31 -0.27 -11.16
CA GLY A 179 -29.56 -0.59 -10.49
C GLY A 179 -29.43 -1.64 -9.38
N GLY A 180 -28.54 -2.62 -9.54
CA GLY A 180 -28.30 -3.66 -8.55
C GLY A 180 -27.67 -3.12 -7.26
N SER A 181 -26.60 -2.34 -7.39
CA SER A 181 -25.90 -1.75 -6.24
C SER A 181 -26.72 -0.63 -5.59
N VAL A 182 -27.49 0.13 -6.37
CA VAL A 182 -28.45 1.12 -5.84
C VAL A 182 -29.53 0.43 -4.99
N ALA A 183 -30.06 -0.72 -5.45
CA ALA A 183 -31.02 -1.50 -4.68
C ALA A 183 -30.42 -2.03 -3.36
N LEU A 184 -29.17 -2.50 -3.39
CA LEU A 184 -28.44 -2.94 -2.18
C LEU A 184 -28.18 -1.78 -1.21
N LEU A 185 -27.80 -0.60 -1.71
CA LEU A 185 -27.64 0.61 -0.88
C LEU A 185 -28.95 1.03 -0.22
N ARG A 186 -30.07 0.94 -0.95
CA ARG A 186 -31.39 1.19 -0.39
C ARG A 186 -31.74 0.19 0.71
N GLN A 187 -31.52 -1.11 0.48
CA GLN A 187 -31.71 -2.14 1.49
C GLN A 187 -30.86 -1.89 2.74
N LEU A 188 -29.60 -1.50 2.57
CA LEU A 188 -28.71 -1.18 3.69
C LEU A 188 -29.23 -0.01 4.53
N LYS A 189 -29.84 1.00 3.89
CA LYS A 189 -30.46 2.15 4.57
C LYS A 189 -31.78 1.83 5.27
N GLU A 190 -32.60 0.95 4.66
CA GLU A 190 -33.95 0.62 5.14
C GLU A 190 -33.97 -0.55 6.13
N SER A 191 -32.89 -1.34 6.20
CA SER A 191 -32.82 -2.51 7.09
C SER A 191 -32.69 -2.11 8.55
N THR A 192 -33.69 -2.46 9.36
CA THR A 192 -33.69 -2.23 10.82
C THR A 192 -32.97 -3.32 11.62
N ASN A 193 -32.75 -4.50 11.03
CA ASN A 193 -32.21 -5.69 11.70
C ASN A 193 -30.83 -6.13 11.19
N LEU A 194 -30.06 -5.24 10.57
CA LEU A 194 -28.74 -5.60 10.05
C LEU A 194 -27.69 -5.61 11.16
N CYS A 195 -26.96 -6.70 11.30
CA CYS A 195 -25.81 -6.71 12.20
C CYS A 195 -24.65 -5.90 11.60
N LYS A 196 -23.79 -5.33 12.45
CA LYS A 196 -22.64 -4.49 12.04
C LYS A 196 -21.72 -5.17 11.02
N ASN A 197 -21.56 -6.49 11.12
CA ASN A 197 -20.78 -7.27 10.17
C ASN A 197 -21.44 -7.32 8.79
N GLY A 198 -22.77 -7.43 8.73
CA GLY A 198 -23.53 -7.40 7.48
C GLY A 198 -23.43 -6.04 6.79
N GLU A 199 -23.50 -4.94 7.55
CA GLU A 199 -23.32 -3.58 7.03
C GLU A 199 -21.91 -3.39 6.45
N THR A 200 -20.89 -3.81 7.21
CA THR A 200 -19.48 -3.75 6.80
C THR A 200 -19.24 -4.55 5.52
N LEU A 201 -19.71 -5.81 5.48
CA LEU A 201 -19.53 -6.68 4.32
C LEU A 201 -20.23 -6.12 3.08
N THR A 202 -21.45 -5.62 3.21
CA THR A 202 -22.21 -5.04 2.11
C THR A 202 -21.54 -3.76 1.60
N SER A 203 -21.04 -2.92 2.50
CA SER A 203 -20.30 -1.70 2.15
C SER A 203 -19.01 -2.02 1.39
N LEU A 204 -18.27 -3.05 1.84
CA LEU A 204 -17.07 -3.53 1.15
C LEU A 204 -17.40 -4.17 -0.20
N TYR A 205 -18.51 -4.90 -0.31
CA TYR A 205 -18.99 -5.45 -1.57
C TYR A 205 -19.24 -4.33 -2.59
N LEU A 206 -19.96 -3.28 -2.20
CA LEU A 206 -20.34 -2.15 -3.06
C LEU A 206 -19.15 -1.33 -3.58
N LEU A 207 -17.94 -1.52 -3.04
CA LEU A 207 -16.72 -0.91 -3.58
C LEU A 207 -16.46 -1.31 -5.03
N HIS A 208 -16.90 -2.49 -5.47
CA HIS A 208 -16.76 -2.89 -6.86
C HIS A 208 -17.41 -1.88 -7.81
N SER A 209 -18.55 -1.30 -7.42
CA SER A 209 -19.31 -0.32 -8.21
C SER A 209 -18.62 1.05 -8.30
N LEU A 210 -17.68 1.36 -7.40
CA LEU A 210 -16.86 2.58 -7.45
C LEU A 210 -15.59 2.40 -8.28
N PHE A 211 -14.99 1.21 -8.21
CA PHE A 211 -13.71 0.97 -8.87
C PHE A 211 -13.93 0.71 -10.36
N LEU A 212 -13.30 1.51 -11.21
CA LEU A 212 -13.41 1.34 -12.66
C LEU A 212 -13.00 -0.09 -13.07
N PRO A 213 -13.73 -0.72 -14.00
CA PRO A 213 -13.36 -2.02 -14.54
C PRO A 213 -11.92 -1.95 -15.06
N THR A 214 -11.11 -2.92 -14.65
CA THR A 214 -9.69 -2.98 -15.06
C THR A 214 -9.55 -3.31 -16.54
N THR A 215 -10.61 -3.87 -17.14
CA THR A 215 -10.71 -4.16 -18.58
C THR A 215 -12.16 -4.09 -19.02
N LYS A 216 -12.42 -3.40 -20.14
CA LYS A 216 -13.69 -3.46 -20.87
C LYS A 216 -13.50 -4.48 -22.00
N ARG A 217 -14.28 -5.56 -21.99
CA ARG A 217 -14.33 -6.51 -23.11
C ARG A 217 -15.62 -6.29 -23.87
N VAL A 218 -15.51 -6.03 -25.16
CA VAL A 218 -16.66 -6.02 -26.07
C VAL A 218 -16.70 -7.40 -26.71
N THR A 219 -17.77 -8.15 -26.47
CA THR A 219 -18.08 -9.40 -27.16
C THR A 219 -19.26 -9.16 -28.08
N LEU A 220 -19.29 -9.77 -29.24
CA LEU A 220 -20.48 -9.76 -30.10
C LEU A 220 -21.33 -10.97 -29.73
N ASP A 221 -22.65 -10.81 -29.64
CA ASP A 221 -23.56 -11.94 -29.58
C ASP A 221 -23.67 -12.64 -30.95
N GLU A 222 -24.37 -13.77 -30.98
CA GLU A 222 -24.63 -14.54 -32.21
C GLU A 222 -25.41 -13.73 -33.25
N GLN A 223 -26.06 -12.62 -32.83
CA GLN A 223 -26.78 -11.68 -33.69
C GLN A 223 -25.94 -10.44 -34.07
N GLY A 224 -24.64 -10.40 -33.75
CA GLY A 224 -23.72 -9.32 -34.10
C GLY A 224 -23.88 -8.03 -33.27
N LYS A 225 -24.67 -8.05 -32.20
CA LYS A 225 -24.84 -6.92 -31.29
C LYS A 225 -23.71 -6.92 -30.25
N LYS A 226 -23.15 -5.72 -30.02
CA LYS A 226 -22.07 -5.51 -29.04
C LYS A 226 -22.60 -5.66 -27.63
N ILE A 227 -22.13 -6.68 -26.92
CA ILE A 227 -22.24 -6.85 -25.47
C ILE A 227 -20.97 -6.26 -24.83
N ASN A 228 -21.16 -5.24 -24.01
CA ASN A 228 -20.08 -4.64 -23.22
C ASN A 228 -19.98 -5.36 -21.87
N ASN A 229 -19.03 -6.30 -21.76
CA ASN A 229 -18.73 -6.98 -20.52
C ASN A 229 -17.69 -6.17 -19.72
N GLN A 230 -18.13 -5.65 -18.57
CA GLN A 230 -17.25 -4.99 -17.61
C GLN A 230 -16.68 -6.05 -16.67
N ILE A 231 -15.40 -6.38 -16.83
CA ILE A 231 -14.72 -7.31 -15.92
C ILE A 231 -14.13 -6.47 -14.80
N PHE A 232 -14.80 -6.48 -13.65
CA PHE A 232 -14.20 -5.99 -12.40
C PHE A 232 -13.07 -6.93 -11.98
N ASN A 233 -12.08 -6.37 -11.31
CA ASN A 233 -10.86 -7.07 -10.92
C ASN A 233 -11.23 -8.43 -10.27
N LYS A 234 -10.73 -9.55 -10.83
CA LYS A 234 -10.98 -10.93 -10.35
C LYS A 234 -10.70 -11.11 -8.86
N ARG A 235 -9.96 -10.17 -8.25
CA ARG A 235 -9.65 -10.07 -6.82
C ARG A 235 -10.89 -9.90 -5.91
N PHE A 236 -11.97 -9.25 -6.36
CA PHE A 236 -13.15 -9.02 -5.52
C PHE A 236 -14.21 -10.13 -5.64
N THR A 237 -14.46 -10.64 -6.84
CA THR A 237 -15.57 -11.56 -7.13
C THR A 237 -15.47 -12.93 -6.45
N LYS A 238 -14.25 -13.46 -6.23
CA LYS A 238 -14.06 -14.74 -5.52
C LYS A 238 -14.31 -14.66 -4.01
N LEU A 239 -14.08 -13.51 -3.38
CA LEU A 239 -14.25 -13.34 -1.93
C LEU A 239 -15.72 -13.45 -1.50
N ILE A 240 -16.63 -13.13 -2.41
CA ILE A 240 -18.06 -12.96 -2.13
C ILE A 240 -18.82 -14.29 -2.21
N HIS A 241 -18.40 -15.20 -3.11
CA HIS A 241 -19.08 -16.48 -3.29
C HIS A 241 -18.95 -17.40 -2.05
N HIS A 242 -17.85 -17.28 -1.31
CA HIS A 242 -17.61 -18.10 -0.10
C HIS A 242 -18.31 -17.55 1.16
N HIS A 243 -18.69 -16.26 1.17
CA HIS A 243 -19.39 -15.63 2.31
C HIS A 243 -20.91 -15.52 2.12
N SER A 244 -21.43 -15.63 0.90
CA SER A 244 -22.87 -15.72 0.60
C SER A 244 -23.54 -16.91 1.32
N THR A 245 -22.83 -18.01 1.55
CA THR A 245 -23.32 -19.17 2.31
C THR A 245 -23.38 -18.94 3.81
N TYR A 246 -22.66 -17.97 4.36
CA TYR A 246 -22.69 -17.63 5.80
C TYR A 246 -23.72 -16.55 6.15
N CYS A 247 -24.22 -15.79 5.16
CA CYS A 247 -25.13 -14.66 5.37
C CYS A 247 -26.58 -14.93 4.92
N SER A 248 -27.02 -16.19 4.83
CA SER A 248 -28.43 -16.53 4.55
C SER A 248 -29.41 -16.15 5.68
N ARG A 249 -28.97 -15.41 6.70
CA ARG A 249 -29.78 -14.92 7.83
C ARG A 249 -29.92 -13.39 7.90
N THR A 250 -29.31 -12.61 7.00
CA THR A 250 -29.22 -11.14 7.14
C THR A 250 -30.18 -10.34 6.26
N GLY A 251 -31.12 -10.99 5.54
CA GLY A 251 -32.18 -10.29 4.80
C GLY A 251 -31.72 -9.52 3.54
N ILE A 252 -30.42 -9.47 3.24
CA ILE A 252 -29.87 -8.85 2.03
C ILE A 252 -29.69 -9.92 0.95
N ASN A 253 -30.37 -9.73 -0.20
CA ASN A 253 -30.30 -10.64 -1.34
C ASN A 253 -29.29 -10.12 -2.37
N PHE A 254 -28.11 -10.75 -2.43
CA PHE A 254 -27.15 -10.53 -3.52
C PHE A 254 -27.68 -11.22 -4.79
N ARG A 255 -28.42 -10.51 -5.65
CA ARG A 255 -28.80 -11.04 -6.97
C ARG A 255 -27.55 -11.20 -7.84
N LYS A 256 -27.47 -12.33 -8.56
CA LYS A 256 -26.50 -12.53 -9.64
C LYS A 256 -26.78 -11.49 -10.73
N THR A 257 -25.83 -10.59 -10.97
CA THR A 257 -25.75 -9.78 -12.20
C THR A 257 -25.21 -10.61 -13.34
#